data_AF-A0A8T5J5P1-F1
#
_entry.id   AF-A0A8T5J5P1-F1
#
_cell.length_a   1.000
_cell.length_b   1.000
_cell.length_c   1.000
_cell.angle_alpha   90.00
_cell.angle_beta   90.00
_cell.angle_gamma   90.00
#
_symmetry.space_group_name_H-M   'P 1'
#
loop_
_entity.id
_entity.type
_entity.pdbx_description
1 polymer ?
#
loop_
_entity_poly.entity_id
_entity_poly.type
_entity_poly.pdbx_seq_one_letter_code
_entity_poly.pdbx_strand_id
1 'polypeptide(L)'
;MAPTPFVHGLALAWSDGALSRDGAIMLETLQKQLGISDKVRSVQEQSWLAEISKTDRRSFGDGDQILREWLEALGDKETLAPAARSMGRAALDVGLSKTAWFEALQFAEGLGLGEDLALGVWLEEEAEPLNGWPPALDPLAVILGLVISVPGIVTRNEAQFSNGTPSVSINHPDANPSQLSWMPNLLPIKSDGCEWGWENDSRADTEMPTSSINYSHSVLLAWIRRLVTMRRDRGDEGLSGLPANCQLVPSSTEVTYDGDTMTLSMIVDLGDSGLVRPWASVKVNDSPEVVPAPDGIADSWVKIHDALGGLLITGLETLPRQLLTASGTEVSISAPSLNGSWIVHDIV
;
A
#
# COMPACT_ATOMS: atom_id res chain seq x y z
N MET A 1 18.00 6.03 7.78
CA MET A 1 18.68 4.78 8.21
C MET A 1 18.10 3.65 7.39
N ALA A 2 18.84 2.58 7.07
CA ALA A 2 18.23 1.41 6.43
C ALA A 2 17.12 0.85 7.33
N PRO A 3 15.98 0.42 6.76
CA PRO A 3 14.83 -0.04 7.55
C PRO A 3 15.21 -1.31 8.34
N THR A 4 14.99 -1.29 9.65
CA THR A 4 15.15 -2.48 10.52
C THR A 4 13.77 -3.04 10.88
N PRO A 5 13.65 -4.32 11.26
CA PRO A 5 12.39 -4.88 11.74
C PRO A 5 11.84 -4.15 12.97
N PHE A 6 12.72 -3.70 13.87
CA PHE A 6 12.28 -2.94 15.03
C PHE A 6 11.77 -1.54 14.67
N VAL A 7 12.38 -0.86 13.69
CA VAL A 7 11.88 0.40 13.14
C VAL A 7 10.55 0.20 12.42
N HIS A 8 10.37 -0.92 11.72
CA HIS A 8 9.06 -1.27 11.14
C HIS A 8 8.00 -1.48 12.24
N GLY A 9 8.33 -2.20 13.30
CA GLY A 9 7.44 -2.34 14.47
C GLY A 9 7.10 -1.01 15.12
N LEU A 10 8.04 -0.06 15.21
CA LEU A 10 7.78 1.32 15.65
C LEU A 10 6.81 2.04 14.71
N ALA A 11 6.95 1.84 13.39
CA ALA A 11 6.02 2.41 12.41
C ALA A 11 4.60 1.89 12.58
N LEU A 12 4.44 0.59 12.85
CA LEU A 12 3.13 -0.01 13.14
C LEU A 12 2.56 0.51 14.46
N ALA A 13 3.37 0.53 15.52
CA ALA A 13 2.95 0.99 16.85
C ALA A 13 2.51 2.46 16.89
N TRP A 14 3.01 3.28 15.96
CA TRP A 14 2.73 4.70 15.82
C TRP A 14 1.89 5.00 14.55
N SER A 15 1.30 4.00 13.90
CA SER A 15 0.63 4.17 12.60
C SER A 15 -0.49 5.21 12.64
N ASP A 16 -1.08 5.42 13.81
CA ASP A 16 -2.12 6.38 14.09
C ASP A 16 -1.61 7.58 14.91
N GLY A 17 -0.30 7.85 14.91
CA GLY A 17 0.27 9.08 15.46
C GLY A 17 0.40 9.16 16.99
N ALA A 18 0.05 8.10 17.73
CA ALA A 18 0.30 7.99 19.16
C ALA A 18 0.65 6.56 19.57
N LEU A 19 1.60 6.41 20.50
CA LEU A 19 1.94 5.11 21.07
C LEU A 19 0.99 4.75 22.21
N SER A 20 0.27 3.64 22.08
CA SER A 20 -0.55 3.09 23.15
C SER A 20 0.30 2.32 24.18
N ARG A 21 -0.27 2.08 25.37
CA ARG A 21 0.38 1.26 26.40
C ARG A 21 0.63 -0.16 25.89
N ASP A 22 -0.33 -0.73 25.18
CA ASP A 22 -0.25 -2.09 24.66
C ASP A 22 0.78 -2.16 23.51
N GLY A 23 0.83 -1.14 22.64
CA GLY A 23 1.88 -0.99 21.63
C GLY A 23 3.28 -0.91 22.25
N ALA A 24 3.45 -0.21 23.38
CA ALA A 24 4.74 -0.15 24.09
C ALA A 24 5.18 -1.53 24.63
N ILE A 25 4.24 -2.31 25.20
CA ILE A 25 4.48 -3.68 25.68
C ILE A 25 4.81 -4.62 24.50
N MET A 26 4.13 -4.45 23.36
CA MET A 26 4.41 -5.21 22.15
C MET A 26 5.80 -4.90 21.58
N LEU A 27 6.25 -3.65 21.63
CA LEU A 27 7.63 -3.29 21.25
C LEU A 27 8.68 -3.92 22.18
N GLU A 28 8.40 -4.08 23.47
CA GLU A 28 9.26 -4.87 24.36
C GLU A 28 9.29 -6.35 23.97
N THR A 29 8.16 -6.88 23.54
CA THR A 29 8.06 -8.26 23.05
C THR A 29 8.84 -8.43 21.75
N LEU A 30 8.69 -7.50 20.81
CA LEU A 30 9.45 -7.44 19.57
C LEU A 30 10.95 -7.36 19.84
N GLN A 31 11.39 -6.47 20.73
CA GLN A 31 12.79 -6.36 21.13
C GLN A 31 13.36 -7.72 21.58
N LYS A 32 12.62 -8.45 22.42
CA LYS A 32 13.03 -9.76 22.92
C LYS A 32 13.09 -10.79 21.79
N GLN A 33 12.10 -10.80 20.90
CA GLN A 33 12.06 -11.71 19.75
C GLN A 33 13.22 -11.46 18.77
N LEU A 34 13.58 -10.19 18.54
CA LEU A 34 14.70 -9.79 17.68
C LEU A 34 16.08 -9.91 18.38
N GLY A 35 16.11 -10.19 19.68
CA GLY A 35 17.36 -10.30 20.44
C GLY A 35 18.17 -9.02 20.54
N ILE A 36 17.56 -7.84 20.36
CA ILE A 36 18.28 -6.55 20.38
C ILE A 36 18.43 -6.02 21.81
N SER A 37 19.59 -5.45 22.12
CA SER A 37 19.86 -4.83 23.43
C SER A 37 19.12 -3.50 23.60
N ASP A 38 18.89 -3.09 24.86
CA ASP A 38 18.30 -1.78 25.19
C ASP A 38 19.08 -0.62 24.56
N LYS A 39 20.41 -0.75 24.44
CA LYS A 39 21.26 0.25 23.80
C LYS A 39 20.93 0.39 22.31
N VAL A 40 20.77 -0.73 21.61
CA VAL A 40 20.44 -0.74 20.18
C VAL A 40 19.03 -0.21 19.96
N ARG A 41 18.07 -0.66 20.78
CA ARG A 41 16.70 -0.16 20.80
C ARG A 41 16.66 1.36 21.00
N SER A 42 17.35 1.88 22.01
CA SER A 42 17.37 3.31 22.32
C SER A 42 17.91 4.15 21.16
N VAL A 43 18.94 3.69 20.44
CA VAL A 43 19.45 4.40 19.25
C VAL A 43 18.40 4.44 18.14
N GLN A 44 17.72 3.32 17.89
CA GLN A 44 16.68 3.25 16.86
C GLN A 44 15.46 4.12 17.24
N GLU A 45 14.99 4.05 18.48
CA GLU A 45 13.91 4.89 18.99
C GLU A 45 14.30 6.38 18.96
N GLN A 46 15.54 6.73 19.29
CA GLN A 46 15.99 8.12 19.25
C GLN A 46 16.04 8.65 17.82
N SER A 47 16.54 7.85 16.86
CA SER A 47 16.52 8.21 15.45
C SER A 47 15.08 8.37 14.94
N TRP A 48 14.22 7.41 15.29
CA TRP A 48 12.81 7.42 14.94
C TRP A 48 12.07 8.62 15.53
N LEU A 49 12.30 8.94 16.80
CA LEU A 49 11.72 10.12 17.46
C LEU A 49 12.25 11.42 16.86
N ALA A 50 13.51 11.48 16.42
CA ALA A 50 14.04 12.65 15.71
C ALA A 50 13.35 12.85 14.36
N GLU A 51 12.90 11.77 13.71
CA GLU A 51 12.10 11.80 12.49
C GLU A 51 10.62 12.13 12.78
N ILE A 52 10.00 11.47 13.77
CA ILE A 52 8.59 11.68 14.16
C ILE A 52 8.33 13.01 14.86
N SER A 53 9.25 13.52 15.69
CA SER A 53 9.06 14.79 16.44
C SER A 53 8.89 16.03 15.54
N LYS A 54 9.09 15.87 14.23
CA LYS A 54 8.78 16.84 13.18
C LYS A 54 7.31 16.80 12.72
N THR A 55 6.49 15.91 13.27
CA THR A 55 5.09 15.65 12.91
C THR A 55 4.17 15.99 14.09
N ASP A 56 3.10 16.79 13.88
CA ASP A 56 2.13 17.09 14.94
C ASP A 56 1.28 15.86 15.29
N ARG A 57 1.27 15.48 16.58
CA ARG A 57 0.52 14.35 17.14
C ARG A 57 -0.99 14.58 17.09
N ARG A 58 -1.74 13.75 16.36
CA ARG A 58 -3.22 13.72 16.41
C ARG A 58 -3.80 12.32 16.15
N SER A 59 -3.78 11.42 17.14
CA SER A 59 -4.78 10.35 17.31
C SER A 59 -4.59 9.58 18.64
N PHE A 60 -5.42 8.56 18.90
CA PHE A 60 -5.72 7.93 20.19
C PHE A 60 -4.92 6.66 20.55
N GLY A 61 -4.12 6.07 19.65
CA GLY A 61 -3.28 4.91 19.88
C GLY A 61 -3.92 3.54 19.56
N ASP A 62 -4.41 3.35 18.33
CA ASP A 62 -4.95 2.09 17.77
C ASP A 62 -3.93 1.32 16.89
N GLY A 63 -2.66 1.77 16.82
CA GLY A 63 -1.59 1.07 16.08
C GLY A 63 -1.15 -0.27 16.68
N ASP A 64 -1.66 -0.65 17.86
CA ASP A 64 -1.34 -1.89 18.56
C ASP A 64 -1.94 -3.12 17.90
N GLN A 65 -3.12 -3.01 17.26
CA GLN A 65 -3.74 -4.13 16.55
C GLN A 65 -2.90 -4.59 15.36
N ILE A 66 -2.41 -3.66 14.54
CA ILE A 66 -1.58 -3.97 13.36
C ILE A 66 -0.21 -4.52 13.80
N LEU A 67 0.37 -3.96 14.86
CA LEU A 67 1.61 -4.50 15.43
C LEU A 67 1.43 -5.92 15.97
N ARG A 68 0.28 -6.21 16.60
CA ARG A 68 -0.04 -7.55 17.12
C ARG A 68 -0.11 -8.58 16.00
N GLU A 69 -0.84 -8.27 14.93
CA GLU A 69 -0.98 -9.16 13.76
C GLU A 69 0.40 -9.45 13.14
N TRP A 70 1.25 -8.44 13.01
CA TRP A 70 2.60 -8.62 12.51
C TRP A 70 3.48 -9.45 13.46
N LEU A 71 3.38 -9.24 14.78
CA LEU A 71 4.08 -10.05 15.80
C LEU A 71 3.64 -11.52 15.81
N GLU A 72 2.35 -11.79 15.62
CA GLU A 72 1.81 -13.14 15.49
C GLU A 72 2.38 -13.83 14.24
N ALA A 73 2.41 -13.12 13.11
CA ALA A 73 2.99 -13.63 11.86
C ALA A 73 4.51 -13.89 11.96
N LEU A 74 5.24 -13.10 12.75
CA LEU A 74 6.67 -13.34 13.03
C LEU A 74 6.92 -14.60 13.89
N GLY A 75 5.90 -15.07 14.61
CA GLY A 75 5.99 -16.27 15.45
C GLY A 75 6.12 -17.57 14.65
N ASP A 76 5.65 -17.59 13.41
CA ASP A 76 5.67 -18.76 12.53
C ASP A 76 6.99 -18.91 11.75
N LYS A 77 8.07 -19.19 12.48
CA LYS A 77 9.42 -19.24 11.90
C LYS A 77 9.63 -20.37 10.88
N GLU A 78 8.79 -21.39 10.88
CA GLU A 78 8.91 -22.55 9.98
C GLU A 78 8.61 -22.17 8.52
N THR A 79 7.79 -21.14 8.30
CA THR A 79 7.40 -20.69 6.95
C THR A 79 8.24 -19.52 6.43
N LEU A 80 8.91 -18.77 7.32
CA LEU A 80 9.66 -17.56 6.95
C LEU A 80 10.99 -17.84 6.24
N ALA A 81 11.76 -18.84 6.69
CA ALA A 81 13.07 -19.14 6.11
C ALA A 81 13.00 -19.62 4.64
N PRO A 82 12.13 -20.60 4.29
CA PRO A 82 11.95 -20.98 2.89
C PRO A 82 11.45 -19.81 2.02
N ALA A 83 10.51 -19.00 2.53
CA ALA A 83 9.99 -17.85 1.82
C ALA A 83 11.07 -16.78 1.58
N ALA A 84 11.88 -16.45 2.59
CA ALA A 84 13.00 -15.51 2.45
C ALA A 84 14.01 -15.97 1.39
N ARG A 85 14.29 -17.27 1.31
CA ARG A 85 15.16 -17.85 0.28
C ARG A 85 14.57 -17.71 -1.11
N SER A 86 13.30 -18.05 -1.30
CA SER A 86 12.60 -17.86 -2.57
C SER A 86 12.49 -16.39 -2.97
N MET A 87 12.35 -15.47 -2.01
CA MET A 87 12.36 -14.02 -2.23
C MET A 87 13.74 -13.54 -2.70
N GLY A 88 14.83 -14.03 -2.11
CA GLY A 88 16.19 -13.72 -2.54
C GLY A 88 16.44 -14.13 -3.99
N ARG A 89 16.04 -15.35 -4.35
CA ARG A 89 16.09 -15.82 -5.74
C ARG A 89 15.27 -14.93 -6.67
N ALA A 90 14.01 -14.68 -6.32
CA ALA A 90 13.12 -13.86 -7.14
C ALA A 90 13.68 -12.45 -7.34
N ALA A 91 14.35 -11.87 -6.35
CA ALA A 91 14.88 -10.50 -6.45
C ALA A 91 15.95 -10.36 -7.54
N LEU A 92 16.65 -11.46 -7.91
CA LEU A 92 17.56 -11.47 -9.05
C LEU A 92 16.82 -11.32 -10.38
N ASP A 93 15.66 -11.98 -10.52
CA ASP A 93 14.84 -11.95 -11.73
C ASP A 93 14.27 -10.55 -11.98
N VAL A 94 14.03 -9.81 -10.89
CA VAL A 94 13.51 -8.43 -10.90
C VAL A 94 14.61 -7.39 -11.11
N GLY A 95 15.85 -7.72 -10.76
CA GLY A 95 16.97 -6.78 -10.77
C GLY A 95 17.20 -6.18 -9.38
N LEU A 96 18.20 -6.71 -8.67
CA LEU A 96 18.55 -6.28 -7.32
C LEU A 96 19.65 -5.20 -7.36
N SER A 97 19.32 -3.99 -6.91
CA SER A 97 20.31 -2.91 -6.77
C SER A 97 21.22 -3.14 -5.55
N LYS A 98 22.41 -2.54 -5.56
CA LYS A 98 23.35 -2.63 -4.43
C LYS A 98 22.73 -2.10 -3.13
N THR A 99 21.99 -1.00 -3.20
CA THR A 99 21.31 -0.40 -2.04
C THR A 99 20.18 -1.29 -1.54
N ALA A 100 19.32 -1.79 -2.43
CA ALA A 100 18.24 -2.72 -2.08
C ALA A 100 18.77 -4.01 -1.44
N TRP A 101 19.89 -4.54 -1.95
CA TRP A 101 20.56 -5.69 -1.34
C TRP A 101 21.01 -5.40 0.10
N PHE A 102 21.70 -4.28 0.34
CA PHE A 102 22.15 -3.93 1.69
C PHE A 102 20.98 -3.74 2.66
N GLU A 103 19.92 -3.07 2.22
CA GLU A 103 18.73 -2.83 3.05
C GLU A 103 17.96 -4.13 3.31
N ALA A 104 17.79 -4.98 2.30
CA ALA A 104 17.07 -6.25 2.42
C ALA A 104 17.83 -7.23 3.31
N LEU A 105 19.15 -7.33 3.12
CA LEU A 105 20.01 -8.17 3.94
C LEU A 105 19.99 -7.70 5.39
N GLN A 106 20.14 -6.40 5.64
CA GLN A 106 20.07 -5.85 6.99
C GLN A 106 18.71 -6.09 7.66
N PHE A 107 17.62 -5.96 6.91
CA PHE A 107 16.28 -6.25 7.41
C PHE A 107 16.12 -7.74 7.75
N ALA A 108 16.52 -8.63 6.83
CA ALA A 108 16.44 -10.07 7.00
C ALA A 108 17.35 -10.58 8.14
N GLU A 109 18.57 -10.05 8.28
CA GLU A 109 19.45 -10.33 9.42
C GLU A 109 18.78 -9.95 10.74
N GLY A 110 18.06 -8.82 10.78
CA GLY A 110 17.29 -8.41 11.95
C GLY A 110 16.21 -9.42 12.34
N LEU A 111 15.67 -10.17 11.39
CA LEU A 111 14.71 -11.28 11.63
C LEU A 111 15.39 -12.64 11.87
N GLY A 112 16.71 -12.72 11.72
CA GLY A 112 17.45 -13.98 11.72
C GLY A 112 17.35 -14.77 10.42
N LEU A 113 16.95 -14.14 9.31
CA LEU A 113 16.73 -14.72 7.99
C LEU A 113 17.79 -14.30 6.95
N GLY A 114 18.85 -13.62 7.39
CA GLY A 114 19.87 -13.07 6.50
C GLY A 114 20.59 -14.12 5.66
N GLU A 115 20.90 -15.27 6.27
CA GLU A 115 21.53 -16.41 5.57
C GLU A 115 20.58 -17.01 4.53
N ASP A 116 19.31 -17.24 4.88
CA ASP A 116 18.31 -17.77 3.96
C ASP A 116 18.12 -16.87 2.74
N LEU A 117 18.01 -15.55 2.96
CA LEU A 117 17.91 -14.58 1.88
C LEU A 117 19.15 -14.61 0.98
N ALA A 118 20.35 -14.66 1.58
CA ALA A 118 21.61 -14.68 0.83
C ALA A 118 21.80 -15.94 0.00
N LEU A 119 21.43 -17.11 0.53
CA LEU A 119 21.44 -18.37 -0.21
C LEU A 119 20.56 -18.31 -1.46
N GLY A 120 19.40 -17.66 -1.36
CA GLY A 120 18.52 -17.41 -2.51
C GLY A 120 19.16 -16.53 -3.58
N VAL A 121 19.85 -15.46 -3.17
CA VAL A 121 20.53 -14.50 -4.06
C VAL A 121 21.80 -15.06 -4.70
N TRP A 122 22.53 -15.95 -4.01
CA TRP A 122 23.76 -16.55 -4.55
C TRP A 122 23.53 -17.80 -5.39
N LEU A 123 22.28 -18.31 -5.46
CA LEU A 123 21.92 -19.55 -6.14
C LEU A 123 22.72 -20.77 -5.63
N GLU A 124 23.19 -20.74 -4.38
CA GLU A 124 23.96 -21.85 -3.78
C GLU A 124 23.08 -23.07 -3.49
N GLU A 125 21.77 -22.85 -3.28
CA GLU A 125 20.76 -23.91 -3.13
C GLU A 125 19.60 -23.71 -4.11
N GLU A 126 18.99 -24.81 -4.60
CA GLU A 126 17.75 -24.75 -5.36
C GLU A 126 16.61 -24.23 -4.46
N ALA A 127 16.36 -22.92 -4.51
CA ALA A 127 15.18 -22.32 -3.90
C ALA A 127 13.96 -22.61 -4.76
N GLU A 128 12.83 -23.00 -4.16
CA GLU A 128 11.58 -23.13 -4.92
C GLU A 128 11.19 -21.79 -5.56
N PRO A 129 10.54 -21.79 -6.73
CA PRO A 129 9.95 -20.58 -7.30
C PRO A 129 9.05 -19.91 -6.26
N LEU A 130 9.21 -18.58 -6.11
CA LEU A 130 8.38 -17.83 -5.19
C LEU A 130 6.91 -17.99 -5.60
N ASN A 131 6.06 -18.46 -4.68
CA ASN A 131 4.62 -18.69 -4.90
C ASN A 131 3.74 -17.91 -3.89
N GLY A 132 4.29 -16.79 -3.39
CA GLY A 132 3.76 -16.01 -2.27
C GLY A 132 4.73 -16.00 -1.08
N TRP A 133 4.44 -15.15 -0.10
CA TRP A 133 5.21 -15.06 1.15
C TRP A 133 4.25 -14.73 2.32
N PRO A 134 4.62 -15.09 3.57
CA PRO A 134 3.85 -14.70 4.74
C PRO A 134 3.83 -13.17 4.93
N PRO A 135 2.73 -12.56 5.45
CA PRO A 135 2.63 -11.11 5.66
C PRO A 135 3.77 -10.50 6.49
N ALA A 136 4.37 -11.29 7.40
CA ALA A 136 5.55 -10.89 8.15
C ALA A 136 6.73 -10.43 7.28
N LEU A 137 6.83 -10.93 6.03
CA LEU A 137 7.87 -10.61 5.07
C LEU A 137 7.48 -9.50 4.08
N ASP A 138 6.30 -8.90 4.19
CA ASP A 138 5.89 -7.77 3.34
C ASP A 138 6.93 -6.63 3.30
N PRO A 139 7.54 -6.21 4.43
CA PRO A 139 8.56 -5.18 4.39
C PRO A 139 9.80 -5.62 3.60
N LEU A 140 10.18 -6.90 3.70
CA LEU A 140 11.29 -7.47 2.94
C LEU A 140 10.96 -7.52 1.44
N ALA A 141 9.71 -7.87 1.09
CA ALA A 141 9.23 -7.89 -0.30
C ALA A 141 9.27 -6.50 -0.93
N VAL A 142 8.92 -5.46 -0.16
CA VAL A 142 9.00 -4.06 -0.57
C VAL A 142 10.46 -3.66 -0.82
N ILE A 143 11.37 -3.96 0.11
CA ILE A 143 12.79 -3.61 -0.05
C ILE A 143 13.41 -4.32 -1.28
N LEU A 144 13.00 -5.56 -1.54
CA LEU A 144 13.47 -6.35 -2.68
C LEU A 144 12.74 -6.01 -4.01
N GLY A 145 11.74 -5.14 -4.00
CA GLY A 145 10.97 -4.79 -5.20
C GLY A 145 10.08 -5.92 -5.74
N LEU A 146 9.81 -6.96 -4.94
CA LEU A 146 9.06 -8.16 -5.36
C LEU A 146 7.56 -7.93 -5.47
N VAL A 147 7.04 -6.90 -4.79
CA VAL A 147 5.62 -6.50 -4.84
C VAL A 147 5.18 -6.08 -6.26
N ILE A 148 6.13 -5.94 -7.18
CA ILE A 148 5.94 -5.43 -8.54
C ILE A 148 6.21 -6.51 -9.63
N SER A 149 6.92 -7.58 -9.31
CA SER A 149 7.75 -8.24 -10.34
C SER A 149 7.80 -9.76 -10.29
N VAL A 150 6.78 -10.44 -9.77
CA VAL A 150 6.58 -11.85 -10.13
C VAL A 150 5.58 -11.91 -11.28
N PRO A 151 6.03 -12.04 -12.54
CA PRO A 151 5.13 -12.27 -13.66
C PRO A 151 4.74 -13.74 -13.59
N GLY A 152 3.50 -14.00 -13.18
CA GLY A 152 2.92 -15.34 -13.20
C GLY A 152 2.75 -15.96 -11.82
N ILE A 153 1.96 -15.32 -10.97
CA ILE A 153 1.24 -16.05 -9.91
C ILE A 153 -0.21 -15.59 -9.95
N VAL A 154 -0.99 -16.24 -10.81
CA VAL A 154 -2.38 -16.53 -10.45
C VAL A 154 -2.28 -17.76 -9.56
N THR A 155 -2.07 -17.57 -8.27
CA THR A 155 -2.37 -18.61 -7.30
C THR A 155 -3.87 -18.83 -7.42
N ARG A 156 -4.27 -19.93 -8.06
CA ARG A 156 -5.54 -20.55 -7.74
C ARG A 156 -5.37 -21.16 -6.34
N ASN A 157 -5.26 -20.31 -5.33
CA ASN A 157 -5.55 -20.74 -3.97
C ASN A 157 -7.04 -21.08 -3.94
N GLU A 158 -7.40 -22.13 -3.21
CA GLU A 158 -8.81 -22.43 -2.94
C GLU A 158 -9.48 -21.13 -2.50
N ALA A 159 -10.52 -20.72 -3.26
CA ALA A 159 -11.02 -19.36 -3.23
C ALA A 159 -11.36 -18.92 -1.80
N GLN A 160 -10.50 -18.07 -1.23
CA GLN A 160 -10.80 -17.30 -0.04
C GLN A 160 -11.83 -16.25 -0.47
N PHE A 161 -13.09 -16.52 -0.17
CA PHE A 161 -14.17 -15.58 -0.39
C PHE A 161 -14.31 -14.68 0.82
N SER A 162 -14.49 -13.37 0.60
CA SER A 162 -14.93 -12.48 1.68
C SER A 162 -16.40 -12.76 2.01
N ASN A 163 -16.72 -12.70 3.31
CA ASN A 163 -18.11 -12.61 3.80
C ASN A 163 -18.59 -11.16 3.95
N GLY A 164 -17.75 -10.19 3.57
CA GLY A 164 -17.98 -8.76 3.67
C GLY A 164 -18.91 -8.23 2.58
N THR A 165 -19.28 -6.95 2.71
CA THR A 165 -20.11 -6.26 1.73
C THR A 165 -19.33 -5.95 0.45
N PRO A 166 -19.97 -6.00 -0.74
CA PRO A 166 -19.34 -5.56 -1.97
C PRO A 166 -18.76 -4.16 -1.84
N SER A 167 -17.49 -4.03 -2.24
CA SER A 167 -16.76 -2.77 -2.39
C SER A 167 -16.40 -2.51 -3.85
N VAL A 168 -16.45 -3.56 -4.67
CA VAL A 168 -16.40 -3.52 -6.14
C VAL A 168 -17.47 -4.43 -6.70
N SER A 169 -18.13 -4.00 -7.77
CA SER A 169 -19.03 -4.83 -8.56
C SER A 169 -18.86 -4.52 -10.04
N ILE A 170 -18.77 -5.58 -10.85
CA ILE A 170 -18.78 -5.52 -12.31
C ILE A 170 -19.97 -6.35 -12.79
N ASN A 171 -20.97 -5.66 -13.32
CA ASN A 171 -22.15 -6.27 -13.89
C ASN A 171 -21.94 -6.50 -15.40
N HIS A 172 -21.30 -7.62 -15.73
CA HIS A 172 -21.12 -8.08 -17.10
C HIS A 172 -21.17 -9.62 -17.16
N PRO A 173 -21.85 -10.23 -18.16
CA PRO A 173 -22.02 -11.69 -18.23
C PRO A 173 -20.73 -12.50 -18.25
N ASP A 174 -19.67 -11.94 -18.85
CA ASP A 174 -18.36 -12.61 -18.96
C ASP A 174 -17.42 -12.30 -17.79
N ALA A 175 -17.80 -11.39 -16.89
CA ALA A 175 -16.97 -10.99 -15.76
C ALA A 175 -16.97 -12.06 -14.68
N ASN A 176 -15.79 -12.45 -14.22
CA ASN A 176 -15.62 -13.41 -13.14
C ASN A 176 -14.61 -12.89 -12.11
N PRO A 177 -14.93 -12.91 -10.80
CA PRO A 177 -14.03 -12.35 -9.82
C PRO A 177 -12.83 -13.27 -9.62
N SER A 178 -11.63 -12.68 -9.57
CA SER A 178 -10.38 -13.40 -9.32
C SER A 178 -9.68 -12.81 -8.10
N GLN A 179 -8.75 -13.56 -7.51
CA GLN A 179 -7.87 -12.97 -6.50
C GLN A 179 -7.03 -11.84 -7.13
N LEU A 180 -6.91 -10.73 -6.42
CA LEU A 180 -6.16 -9.56 -6.88
C LEU A 180 -4.76 -9.56 -6.24
N SER A 181 -3.75 -10.00 -6.98
CA SER A 181 -2.35 -10.01 -6.50
C SER A 181 -1.85 -8.61 -6.09
N TRP A 182 -2.43 -7.57 -6.68
CA TRP A 182 -2.11 -6.18 -6.40
C TRP A 182 -2.93 -5.56 -5.27
N MET A 183 -3.95 -6.26 -4.75
CA MET A 183 -4.80 -5.82 -3.64
C MET A 183 -5.30 -7.04 -2.85
N PRO A 184 -4.42 -7.71 -2.10
CA PRO A 184 -4.67 -9.05 -1.54
C PRO A 184 -5.83 -9.09 -0.54
N ASN A 185 -6.08 -8.00 0.18
CA ASN A 185 -7.14 -7.91 1.19
C ASN A 185 -8.53 -7.63 0.57
N LEU A 186 -8.60 -7.38 -0.74
CA LEU A 186 -9.84 -7.22 -1.49
C LEU A 186 -10.16 -8.56 -2.17
N LEU A 187 -10.98 -9.36 -1.50
CA LEU A 187 -11.24 -10.75 -1.87
C LEU A 187 -12.52 -10.89 -2.70
N PRO A 188 -12.59 -11.88 -3.61
CA PRO A 188 -13.84 -12.25 -4.28
C PRO A 188 -14.98 -12.48 -3.29
N ILE A 189 -16.18 -12.04 -3.63
CA ILE A 189 -17.39 -12.38 -2.86
C ILE A 189 -18.05 -13.59 -3.51
N LYS A 190 -18.60 -14.48 -2.69
CA LYS A 190 -19.39 -15.62 -3.18
C LYS A 190 -20.79 -15.15 -3.56
N SER A 191 -20.93 -14.59 -4.75
CA SER A 191 -22.21 -14.18 -5.35
C SER A 191 -22.33 -14.69 -6.79
N ASP A 192 -23.52 -14.53 -7.38
CA ASP A 192 -23.77 -14.85 -8.80
C ASP A 192 -23.13 -13.81 -9.74
N GLY A 193 -22.50 -12.75 -9.20
CA GLY A 193 -21.89 -11.65 -9.94
C GLY A 193 -20.37 -11.56 -9.76
N CYS A 194 -19.76 -10.60 -10.46
CA CYS A 194 -18.33 -10.31 -10.33
C CYS A 194 -18.09 -9.22 -9.29
N GLU A 195 -17.91 -9.65 -8.04
CA GLU A 195 -17.83 -8.76 -6.89
C GLU A 195 -16.60 -9.03 -6.02
N TRP A 196 -16.08 -7.97 -5.41
CA TRP A 196 -15.04 -8.05 -4.39
C TRP A 196 -15.42 -7.24 -3.16
N GLY A 197 -14.98 -7.72 -1.99
CA GLY A 197 -15.17 -7.07 -0.70
C GLY A 197 -13.91 -7.18 0.15
N TRP A 198 -13.73 -6.22 1.05
CA TRP A 198 -12.62 -6.26 2.00
C TRP A 198 -12.81 -7.45 2.94
N GLU A 199 -11.71 -8.12 3.29
CA GLU A 199 -11.71 -9.32 4.15
C GLU A 199 -12.37 -9.08 5.52
N ASN A 200 -12.14 -7.89 6.11
CA ASN A 200 -12.57 -7.54 7.47
C ASN A 200 -13.58 -6.40 7.54
N ASP A 201 -14.14 -5.95 6.40
CA ASP A 201 -15.10 -4.85 6.39
C ASP A 201 -16.55 -5.35 6.26
N SER A 202 -17.38 -4.88 7.18
CA SER A 202 -18.81 -5.15 7.24
C SER A 202 -19.65 -3.89 7.05
N ARG A 203 -19.01 -2.73 6.82
CA ARG A 203 -19.71 -1.46 6.64
C ARG A 203 -20.03 -1.21 5.17
N ALA A 204 -21.30 -1.37 4.83
CA ALA A 204 -21.86 -0.71 3.67
C ALA A 204 -22.05 0.78 4.01
N ASP A 205 -21.16 1.64 3.52
CA ASP A 205 -21.30 3.10 3.72
C ASP A 205 -22.52 3.67 2.96
N THR A 206 -22.97 3.02 1.89
CA THR A 206 -24.19 3.32 1.14
C THR A 206 -24.64 2.10 0.30
N GLU A 207 -25.90 2.07 -0.14
CA GLU A 207 -26.37 1.05 -1.10
C GLU A 207 -25.58 1.13 -2.41
N MET A 208 -25.15 -0.03 -2.92
CA MET A 208 -24.38 -0.13 -4.15
C MET A 208 -25.23 0.29 -5.37
N PRO A 209 -24.72 1.16 -6.26
CA PRO A 209 -25.42 1.54 -7.48
C PRO A 209 -25.60 0.38 -8.46
N THR A 210 -26.48 0.57 -9.45
CA THR A 210 -26.81 -0.44 -10.47
C THR A 210 -26.03 -0.29 -11.79
N SER A 211 -25.05 0.61 -11.85
CA SER A 211 -24.21 0.83 -13.04
C SER A 211 -23.36 -0.40 -13.37
N SER A 212 -22.80 -0.43 -14.58
CA SER A 212 -22.04 -1.58 -15.06
C SER A 212 -20.80 -1.88 -14.23
N ILE A 213 -20.12 -0.84 -13.74
CA ILE A 213 -18.94 -0.98 -12.87
C ILE A 213 -19.07 0.00 -11.72
N ASN A 214 -18.91 -0.51 -10.51
CA ASN A 214 -18.99 0.27 -9.28
C ASN A 214 -17.78 -0.07 -8.41
N TYR A 215 -17.08 0.93 -7.89
CA TYR A 215 -16.09 0.73 -6.83
C TYR A 215 -16.15 1.85 -5.80
N SER A 216 -15.92 1.49 -4.55
CA SER A 216 -15.95 2.44 -3.45
C SER A 216 -14.69 3.31 -3.43
N HIS A 217 -14.79 4.47 -2.76
CA HIS A 217 -13.62 5.32 -2.55
C HIS A 217 -12.49 4.61 -1.80
N SER A 218 -12.79 3.62 -0.94
CA SER A 218 -11.77 2.90 -0.17
C SER A 218 -10.87 2.05 -1.07
N VAL A 219 -11.43 1.49 -2.15
CA VAL A 219 -10.69 0.78 -3.20
C VAL A 219 -9.82 1.75 -3.99
N LEU A 220 -10.35 2.92 -4.36
CA LEU A 220 -9.56 3.96 -5.03
C LEU A 220 -8.40 4.45 -4.15
N LEU A 221 -8.64 4.63 -2.86
CA LEU A 221 -7.64 5.08 -1.91
C LEU A 221 -6.52 4.04 -1.76
N ALA A 222 -6.87 2.76 -1.63
CA ALA A 222 -5.89 1.67 -1.62
C ALA A 222 -5.07 1.62 -2.93
N TRP A 223 -5.72 1.87 -4.08
CA TRP A 223 -5.04 1.94 -5.37
C TRP A 223 -4.08 3.14 -5.48
N ILE A 224 -4.49 4.33 -5.06
CA ILE A 224 -3.63 5.53 -5.06
C ILE A 224 -2.40 5.29 -4.17
N ARG A 225 -2.59 4.71 -2.98
CA ARG A 225 -1.49 4.33 -2.09
C ARG A 225 -0.51 3.43 -2.80
N ARG A 226 -1.01 2.41 -3.51
CA ARG A 226 -0.18 1.50 -4.30
C ARG A 226 0.56 2.22 -5.42
N LEU A 227 -0.08 3.11 -6.18
CA LEU A 227 0.56 3.86 -7.26
C LEU A 227 1.76 4.67 -6.76
N VAL A 228 1.63 5.31 -5.59
CA VAL A 228 2.72 6.08 -4.98
C VAL A 228 3.85 5.14 -4.54
N THR A 229 3.54 4.04 -3.85
CA THR A 229 4.53 3.05 -3.44
C THR A 229 5.28 2.48 -4.65
N MET A 230 4.58 2.09 -5.71
CA MET A 230 5.17 1.55 -6.94
C MET A 230 6.11 2.53 -7.67
N ARG A 231 5.91 3.85 -7.54
CA ARG A 231 6.82 4.86 -8.11
C ARG A 231 8.06 5.03 -7.25
N ARG A 232 7.88 5.06 -5.93
CA ARG A 232 8.99 5.08 -4.97
C ARG A 232 9.91 3.88 -5.17
N ASP A 233 9.33 2.69 -5.32
CA ASP A 233 10.08 1.44 -5.47
C ASP A 233 10.82 1.37 -6.83
N ARG A 234 10.36 2.11 -7.85
CA ARG A 234 11.05 2.29 -9.14
C ARG A 234 12.21 3.30 -9.08
N GLY A 235 12.38 4.01 -7.97
CA GLY A 235 13.36 5.09 -7.86
C GLY A 235 13.00 6.34 -8.67
N ASP A 236 11.73 6.48 -9.07
CA ASP A 236 11.24 7.71 -9.71
C ASP A 236 11.34 8.88 -8.71
N GLU A 237 11.64 10.10 -9.17
CA GLU A 237 11.78 11.32 -8.35
C GLU A 237 10.46 11.81 -7.70
N GLY A 238 9.53 10.92 -7.37
CA GLY A 238 8.19 11.24 -6.84
C GLY A 238 7.17 11.49 -7.95
N LEU A 239 6.15 12.32 -7.68
CA LEU A 239 5.24 12.78 -8.73
C LEU A 239 5.95 13.79 -9.65
N SER A 240 5.65 13.71 -10.95
CA SER A 240 6.16 14.66 -11.94
C SER A 240 5.91 16.10 -11.51
N GLY A 241 6.97 16.90 -11.44
CA GLY A 241 6.91 18.32 -11.05
C GLY A 241 7.14 18.59 -9.56
N LEU A 242 7.29 17.57 -8.71
CA LEU A 242 7.70 17.77 -7.31
C LEU A 242 9.16 18.25 -7.22
N PRO A 243 9.50 19.04 -6.18
CA PRO A 243 10.90 19.37 -5.89
C PRO A 243 11.75 18.12 -5.61
N ALA A 244 13.04 18.17 -5.93
CA ALA A 244 14.00 17.14 -5.52
C ALA A 244 13.97 16.96 -4.00
N ASN A 245 14.01 15.71 -3.53
CA ASN A 245 13.92 15.29 -2.12
C ASN A 245 12.50 15.31 -1.51
N CYS A 246 11.47 15.63 -2.30
CA CYS A 246 10.08 15.57 -1.87
C CYS A 246 9.60 14.12 -1.81
N GLN A 247 9.06 13.68 -0.66
CA GLN A 247 8.53 12.32 -0.49
C GLN A 247 7.05 12.34 -0.13
N LEU A 248 6.26 11.55 -0.84
CA LEU A 248 4.86 11.33 -0.49
C LEU A 248 4.76 10.27 0.62
N VAL A 249 3.81 10.45 1.53
CA VAL A 249 3.49 9.47 2.57
C VAL A 249 2.17 8.78 2.23
N PRO A 250 2.19 7.61 1.55
CA PRO A 250 0.97 6.98 1.03
C PRO A 250 -0.05 6.67 2.13
N SER A 251 0.39 6.21 3.30
CA SER A 251 -0.51 5.86 4.42
C SER A 251 -1.42 7.02 4.86
N SER A 252 -0.96 8.27 4.69
CA SER A 252 -1.69 9.48 5.06
C SER A 252 -2.74 9.95 4.05
N THR A 253 -2.92 9.20 2.96
CA THR A 253 -3.86 9.56 1.88
C THR A 253 -5.29 9.59 2.42
N GLU A 254 -5.98 10.70 2.16
CA GLU A 254 -7.40 10.89 2.43
C GLU A 254 -8.08 11.36 1.15
N VAL A 255 -9.28 10.84 0.90
CA VAL A 255 -10.13 11.23 -0.22
C VAL A 255 -11.48 11.66 0.34
N THR A 256 -11.89 12.88 0.01
CA THR A 256 -13.23 13.40 0.32
C THR A 256 -13.96 13.76 -0.96
N TYR A 257 -15.29 13.90 -0.87
CA TYR A 257 -16.15 14.19 -2.00
C TYR A 257 -17.20 15.23 -1.61
N ASP A 258 -17.44 16.17 -2.52
CA ASP A 258 -18.47 17.19 -2.43
C ASP A 258 -19.11 17.37 -3.81
N GLY A 259 -20.35 16.90 -3.96
CA GLY A 259 -21.04 16.87 -5.25
C GLY A 259 -20.30 16.02 -6.29
N ASP A 260 -19.87 16.66 -7.38
CA ASP A 260 -19.12 16.07 -8.49
C ASP A 260 -17.59 16.18 -8.32
N THR A 261 -17.13 16.70 -7.18
CA THR A 261 -15.73 17.03 -6.95
C THR A 261 -15.13 16.08 -5.91
N MET A 262 -14.02 15.43 -6.28
CA MET A 262 -13.21 14.63 -5.37
C MET A 262 -11.96 15.42 -4.94
N THR A 263 -11.63 15.38 -3.66
CA THR A 263 -10.43 16.02 -3.13
C THR A 263 -9.50 14.97 -2.55
N LEU A 264 -8.28 14.92 -3.09
CA LEU A 264 -7.17 14.13 -2.55
C LEU A 264 -6.36 15.02 -1.63
N SER A 265 -6.10 14.56 -0.41
CA SER A 265 -5.08 15.15 0.46
C SER A 265 -4.10 14.09 0.90
N MET A 266 -2.83 14.46 1.01
CA MET A 266 -1.74 13.56 1.36
C MET A 266 -0.65 14.33 2.06
N ILE A 267 -0.01 13.73 3.05
CA ILE A 267 1.20 14.29 3.64
C ILE A 267 2.34 14.16 2.64
N VAL A 268 3.03 15.28 2.46
CA VAL A 268 4.19 15.44 1.62
C VAL A 268 5.34 15.91 2.52
N ASP A 269 6.42 15.16 2.54
CA ASP A 269 7.68 15.52 3.18
C ASP A 269 8.51 16.36 2.21
N LEU A 270 8.71 17.64 2.55
CA LEU A 270 9.53 18.56 1.77
C LEU A 270 11.01 18.54 2.21
N GLY A 271 11.44 17.51 2.95
CA GLY A 271 12.79 17.38 3.49
C GLY A 271 13.04 18.40 4.60
N ASP A 272 14.02 19.29 4.40
CA ASP A 272 14.39 20.31 5.38
C ASP A 272 13.25 21.32 5.68
N SER A 273 12.27 21.42 4.78
CA SER A 273 11.11 22.32 4.95
C SER A 273 9.95 21.68 5.73
N GLY A 274 10.08 20.41 6.12
CA GLY A 274 9.12 19.70 6.97
C GLY A 274 7.94 19.09 6.23
N LEU A 275 7.02 18.52 7.02
CA LEU A 275 5.82 17.83 6.54
C LEU A 275 4.67 18.81 6.33
N VAL A 276 3.99 18.66 5.20
CA VAL A 276 2.85 19.50 4.84
C VAL A 276 1.73 18.60 4.32
N ARG A 277 0.46 19.01 4.49
CA ARG A 277 -0.69 18.27 3.95
C ARG A 277 -1.39 19.10 2.86
N PRO A 278 -0.79 19.20 1.67
CA PRO A 278 -1.44 19.78 0.52
C PRO A 278 -2.65 18.91 0.11
N TRP A 279 -3.52 19.55 -0.65
CA TRP A 279 -4.69 18.92 -1.24
C TRP A 279 -4.82 19.38 -2.67
N ALA A 280 -5.52 18.58 -3.47
CA ALA A 280 -5.94 18.94 -4.81
C ALA A 280 -7.31 18.35 -5.08
N SER A 281 -8.13 19.10 -5.81
CA SER A 281 -9.48 18.67 -6.17
C SER A 281 -9.56 18.36 -7.66
N VAL A 282 -10.38 17.38 -8.01
CA VAL A 282 -10.66 16.95 -9.38
C VAL A 282 -12.17 16.88 -9.55
N LYS A 283 -12.69 17.50 -10.62
CA LYS A 283 -14.08 17.34 -11.03
C LYS A 283 -14.22 16.04 -11.81
N VAL A 284 -15.21 15.23 -11.46
CA VAL A 284 -15.44 13.88 -11.97
C VAL A 284 -16.72 13.85 -12.81
N ASN A 285 -16.80 14.74 -13.81
CA ASN A 285 -17.90 14.77 -14.79
C ASN A 285 -17.33 14.65 -16.20
N ASP A 286 -17.67 13.58 -16.92
CA ASP A 286 -17.30 13.26 -18.31
C ASP A 286 -15.80 13.13 -18.61
N SER A 287 -14.95 13.98 -18.05
CA SER A 287 -13.50 13.91 -18.14
C SER A 287 -12.93 14.45 -16.83
N PRO A 288 -12.21 13.64 -16.05
CA PRO A 288 -11.56 14.10 -14.84
C PRO A 288 -10.65 15.30 -15.11
N GLU A 289 -10.92 16.43 -14.46
CA GLU A 289 -10.12 17.65 -14.62
C GLU A 289 -9.72 18.22 -13.26
N VAL A 290 -8.45 18.61 -13.15
CA VAL A 290 -7.91 19.23 -11.93
C VAL A 290 -8.56 20.62 -11.74
N VAL A 291 -9.14 20.85 -10.56
CA VAL A 291 -9.60 22.18 -10.16
C VAL A 291 -8.38 23.08 -9.97
N PRO A 292 -8.31 24.28 -10.57
CA PRO A 292 -7.12 25.14 -10.46
C PRO A 292 -6.71 25.42 -9.01
N ALA A 293 -5.39 25.47 -8.78
CA ALA A 293 -4.85 25.80 -7.47
C ALA A 293 -5.33 27.19 -6.99
N PRO A 294 -5.48 27.42 -5.67
CA PRO A 294 -5.91 28.70 -5.13
C PRO A 294 -5.03 29.89 -5.57
N ASP A 295 -5.66 31.03 -5.81
CA ASP A 295 -4.94 32.26 -6.16
C ASP A 295 -3.96 32.69 -5.06
N GLY A 296 -2.78 33.19 -5.46
CA GLY A 296 -1.81 33.79 -4.55
C GLY A 296 -0.86 32.82 -3.84
N ILE A 297 -0.87 31.53 -4.19
CA ILE A 297 0.14 30.56 -3.72
C ILE A 297 1.38 30.58 -4.63
N ALA A 298 2.54 30.23 -4.08
CA ALA A 298 3.79 30.20 -4.86
C ALA A 298 3.81 29.03 -5.86
N ASP A 299 4.54 29.19 -6.97
CA ASP A 299 4.65 28.20 -8.05
C ASP A 299 5.02 26.78 -7.56
N SER A 300 5.86 26.67 -6.52
CA SER A 300 6.22 25.37 -5.93
C SER A 300 5.00 24.65 -5.34
N TRP A 301 4.06 25.38 -4.76
CA TRP A 301 2.82 24.85 -4.20
C TRP A 301 1.80 24.51 -5.29
N VAL A 302 1.75 25.29 -6.36
CA VAL A 302 0.96 24.97 -7.56
C VAL A 302 1.40 23.62 -8.13
N LYS A 303 2.71 23.38 -8.24
CA LYS A 303 3.23 22.08 -8.71
C LYS A 303 2.84 20.90 -7.83
N ILE A 304 2.91 21.06 -6.51
CA ILE A 304 2.50 20.00 -5.57
C ILE A 304 0.99 19.73 -5.68
N HIS A 305 0.19 20.79 -5.77
CA HIS A 305 -1.24 20.71 -6.01
C HIS A 305 -1.54 19.95 -7.31
N ASP A 306 -0.96 20.37 -8.44
CA ASP A 306 -1.23 19.77 -9.74
C ASP A 306 -0.76 18.31 -9.82
N ALA A 307 0.36 18.00 -9.15
CA ALA A 307 0.84 16.64 -9.02
C ALA A 307 -0.17 15.74 -8.29
N LEU A 308 -0.75 16.20 -7.17
CA LEU A 308 -1.79 15.46 -6.46
C LEU A 308 -3.07 15.31 -7.28
N GLY A 309 -3.49 16.36 -7.99
CA GLY A 309 -4.63 16.30 -8.92
C GLY A 309 -4.39 15.26 -10.01
N GLY A 310 -3.20 15.26 -10.61
CA GLY A 310 -2.79 14.27 -11.62
C GLY A 310 -2.72 12.84 -11.06
N LEU A 311 -2.31 12.66 -9.81
CA LEU A 311 -2.32 11.35 -9.15
C LEU A 311 -3.74 10.82 -8.97
N LEU A 312 -4.68 11.68 -8.56
CA LEU A 312 -6.09 11.31 -8.43
C LEU A 312 -6.70 10.94 -9.79
N ILE A 313 -6.46 11.73 -10.84
CA ILE A 313 -6.88 11.42 -12.22
C ILE A 313 -6.29 10.07 -12.66
N THR A 314 -4.98 9.87 -12.46
CA THR A 314 -4.33 8.59 -12.80
C THR A 314 -5.01 7.42 -12.08
N GLY A 315 -5.36 7.58 -10.81
CA GLY A 315 -6.10 6.57 -10.05
C GLY A 315 -7.46 6.25 -10.67
N LEU A 316 -8.24 7.29 -10.99
CA LEU A 316 -9.56 7.18 -11.62
C LEU A 316 -9.51 6.54 -13.01
N GLU A 317 -8.44 6.75 -13.78
CA GLU A 317 -8.30 6.18 -15.12
C GLU A 317 -7.77 4.75 -15.13
N THR A 318 -6.90 4.40 -14.18
CA THR A 318 -6.16 3.13 -14.20
C THR A 318 -6.85 2.03 -13.39
N LEU A 319 -7.47 2.35 -12.25
CA LEU A 319 -8.16 1.36 -11.42
C LEU A 319 -9.25 0.57 -12.17
N PRO A 320 -10.23 1.21 -12.85
CA PRO A 320 -11.29 0.45 -13.51
C PRO A 320 -10.75 -0.46 -14.61
N ARG A 321 -9.67 -0.07 -15.30
CA ARG A 321 -9.01 -0.92 -16.30
C ARG A 321 -8.36 -2.16 -15.67
N GLN A 322 -7.74 -1.99 -14.50
CA GLN A 322 -7.14 -3.11 -13.76
C GLN A 322 -8.22 -4.06 -13.23
N LEU A 323 -9.35 -3.54 -12.76
CA LEU A 323 -10.50 -4.33 -12.33
C LEU A 323 -11.11 -5.13 -13.49
N LEU A 324 -11.27 -4.52 -14.66
CA LEU A 324 -11.72 -5.22 -15.89
C LEU A 324 -10.74 -6.31 -16.34
N THR A 325 -9.44 -6.03 -16.27
CA THR A 325 -8.41 -7.02 -16.59
C THR A 325 -8.47 -8.20 -15.63
N ALA A 326 -8.65 -7.93 -14.33
CA ALA A 326 -8.80 -8.96 -13.31
C ALA A 326 -10.09 -9.77 -13.46
N SER A 327 -11.18 -9.14 -13.92
CA SER A 327 -12.43 -9.84 -14.20
C SER A 327 -12.42 -10.67 -15.48
N GLY A 328 -11.32 -10.60 -16.27
CA GLY A 328 -11.21 -11.24 -17.58
C GLY A 328 -12.11 -10.60 -18.64
N THR A 329 -12.55 -9.35 -18.43
CA THR A 329 -13.49 -8.66 -19.32
C THR A 329 -12.76 -7.62 -20.18
N GLU A 330 -12.87 -7.74 -21.51
CA GLU A 330 -12.35 -6.76 -22.45
C GLU A 330 -13.48 -5.88 -23.01
N VAL A 331 -13.78 -4.78 -22.31
CA VAL A 331 -14.84 -3.83 -22.70
C VAL A 331 -14.35 -2.39 -22.59
N SER A 332 -14.98 -1.50 -23.36
CA SER A 332 -14.81 -0.06 -23.19
C SER A 332 -15.76 0.45 -22.12
N ILE A 333 -15.35 1.50 -21.42
CA ILE A 333 -16.13 2.10 -20.32
C ILE A 333 -16.28 3.59 -20.51
N SER A 334 -17.36 4.14 -19.98
CA SER A 334 -17.59 5.57 -19.88
C SER A 334 -16.57 6.20 -18.95
N ALA A 335 -16.51 7.53 -18.99
CA ALA A 335 -15.83 8.30 -17.97
C ALA A 335 -16.43 8.03 -16.58
N PRO A 336 -15.63 8.21 -15.51
CA PRO A 336 -16.10 8.06 -14.15
C PRO A 336 -17.16 9.12 -13.82
N SER A 337 -18.13 8.74 -13.01
CA SER A 337 -19.05 9.66 -12.34
C SER A 337 -19.22 9.26 -10.87
N LEU A 338 -19.71 10.18 -10.05
CA LEU A 338 -19.91 9.95 -8.62
C LEU A 338 -21.38 9.64 -8.32
N ASN A 339 -21.62 8.58 -7.54
CA ASN A 339 -22.92 8.25 -6.98
C ASN A 339 -22.77 7.97 -5.48
N GLY A 340 -22.95 9.01 -4.67
CA GLY A 340 -22.67 8.94 -3.24
C GLY A 340 -21.18 8.68 -2.98
N SER A 341 -20.86 7.63 -2.23
CA SER A 341 -19.47 7.22 -1.95
C SER A 341 -18.87 6.29 -3.02
N TRP A 342 -19.60 6.05 -4.12
CA TRP A 342 -19.21 5.16 -5.21
C TRP A 342 -18.74 5.94 -6.42
N ILE A 343 -17.71 5.41 -7.07
CA ILE A 343 -17.32 5.80 -8.41
C ILE A 343 -17.92 4.76 -9.36
N VAL A 344 -18.61 5.25 -10.38
CA VAL A 344 -19.38 4.40 -11.30
C VAL A 344 -18.98 4.64 -12.75
N HIS A 345 -19.03 3.58 -13.54
CA HIS A 345 -18.86 3.59 -14.99
C HIS A 345 -19.93 2.73 -15.65
N ASP A 346 -20.30 3.11 -16.87
CA ASP A 346 -21.12 2.31 -17.76
C ASP A 346 -20.24 1.65 -18.83
N ILE A 347 -20.61 0.45 -19.26
CA ILE A 347 -19.95 -0.22 -20.40
C ILE A 347 -20.49 0.37 -21.70
N VAL A 348 -19.59 0.66 -22.66
CA VAL A 348 -19.88 1.35 -23.93
C VAL A 348 -19.74 0.41 -25.13
#